data_AF-A0A327VV87-F1
#
_entry.id   AF-A0A327VV87-F1
#
_cell.length_a   1.000
_cell.length_b   1.000
_cell.length_c   1.000
_cell.angle_alpha   90.00
_cell.angle_beta   90.00
_cell.angle_gamma   90.00
#
_symmetry.space_group_name_H-M   'P 1'
#
loop_
_entity.id
_entity.type
_entity.pdbx_description
1 polymer ?
#
loop_
_entity_poly.entity_id
_entity_poly.type
_entity_poly.pdbx_seq_one_letter_code
_entity_poly.pdbx_strand_id
1 'polypeptide(L)'
;MIKRYILIVLVALLTACNQSPKEQSTSNADVSAYKNYIDSIPFLQIPQYYGEEMPVIKSGCAFEDPGNKYDDLRGAKVHTPDGTVVILYFGRKKENYNYWMTSFDSTGKQINKVDIGTRDLQDETPKYVTKALMENDSILEYRSYFDEGYDKVMGATFNASAIKQLVVRPGGKLVWKTEKKETYPEFLSSLPALTLPLVYNNVPTDKSLTLASRGNSWFDYGKLLLFDFPLVYKVGKISITGKLPAALLKATGLSVTEGEFDYEPALLLVTYDAQGREADRVRVCGNNSTEASADTLSHLNIATDGGISFKESGSYWDNPECMGIMEYVKQTTVTWNEKGIFSKIYADYTISFPLFDPAKVTETEPGTAPSLLTLLDGWDMALMFYSYPNEHGTGIQLLTVNKAGKVLGVLDLKSLQAPTSADLPQKISAPAIDASIWKNLKGPVRLVLNDKTFNIAADGSIMPQ
;
A
#
# COMPACT_ATOMS: atom_id res chain seq x y z
N MET A 1 62.93 5.90 33.85
CA MET A 1 61.93 5.00 33.22
C MET A 1 61.50 5.40 31.80
N ILE A 2 62.01 6.48 31.20
CA ILE A 2 61.55 6.97 29.88
C ILE A 2 62.38 6.42 28.69
N LYS A 3 63.60 5.91 28.93
CA LYS A 3 64.48 5.42 27.85
C LYS A 3 64.15 4.00 27.32
N ARG A 4 63.34 3.21 28.03
CA ARG A 4 62.92 1.86 27.58
C ARG A 4 61.68 1.86 26.69
N TYR A 5 60.84 2.89 26.77
CA TYR A 5 59.62 2.99 25.94
C TYR A 5 59.90 3.49 24.52
N ILE A 6 60.94 4.33 24.33
CA ILE A 6 61.30 4.85 23.00
C ILE A 6 61.86 3.75 22.10
N LEU A 7 62.57 2.75 22.65
CA LEU A 7 63.12 1.64 21.86
C LEU A 7 62.02 0.67 21.39
N ILE A 8 60.97 0.45 22.20
CA ILE A 8 59.84 -0.44 21.85
C ILE A 8 58.95 0.21 20.78
N VAL A 9 58.75 1.53 20.83
CA VAL A 9 57.99 2.26 19.81
C VAL A 9 58.72 2.30 18.46
N LEU A 10 60.06 2.41 18.45
CA LEU A 10 60.85 2.36 17.21
C LEU A 10 60.91 0.96 16.56
N VAL A 11 60.94 -0.12 17.36
CA VAL A 11 60.88 -1.49 16.82
C VAL A 11 59.47 -1.84 16.31
N ALA A 12 58.42 -1.30 16.93
CA ALA A 12 57.04 -1.42 16.43
C ALA A 12 56.81 -0.64 15.11
N LEU A 13 57.46 0.53 14.95
CA LEU A 13 57.40 1.30 13.70
C LEU A 13 58.17 0.65 12.55
N LEU A 14 59.29 -0.03 12.83
CA LEU A 14 60.05 -0.76 11.81
C LEU A 14 59.40 -2.08 11.39
N THR A 15 58.61 -2.72 12.27
CA THR A 15 57.80 -3.91 11.91
C THR A 15 56.51 -3.55 11.18
N ALA A 16 56.01 -2.31 11.32
CA ALA A 16 54.91 -1.78 10.51
C ALA A 16 55.33 -1.35 9.08
N CYS A 17 56.63 -1.09 8.85
CA CYS A 17 57.17 -0.73 7.52
C CYS A 17 57.68 -1.92 6.69
N ASN A 18 57.70 -3.14 7.24
CA ASN A 18 58.11 -4.35 6.53
C ASN A 18 56.94 -5.26 6.12
N GLN A 19 55.73 -4.72 6.04
CA GLN A 19 54.75 -5.30 5.13
C GLN A 19 55.24 -5.01 3.72
N SER A 20 55.95 -5.99 3.15
CA SER A 20 56.02 -6.20 1.71
C SER A 20 54.67 -5.77 1.14
N PRO A 21 54.62 -4.93 0.08
CA PRO A 21 53.35 -4.63 -0.53
C PRO A 21 52.70 -5.99 -0.78
N LYS A 22 51.55 -6.27 -0.14
CA LYS A 22 50.67 -7.31 -0.64
C LYS A 22 50.61 -6.99 -2.11
N GLU A 23 51.08 -7.91 -2.94
CA GLU A 23 50.80 -7.86 -4.36
C GLU A 23 49.29 -7.62 -4.42
N GLN A 24 48.90 -6.37 -4.66
CA GLN A 24 47.65 -6.10 -5.32
C GLN A 24 47.82 -6.96 -6.55
N SER A 25 47.08 -8.06 -6.61
CA SER A 25 46.97 -8.85 -7.80
C SER A 25 46.53 -7.86 -8.86
N THR A 26 47.50 -7.34 -9.60
CA THR A 26 47.32 -6.76 -10.90
C THR A 26 47.05 -7.96 -11.77
N SER A 27 45.89 -8.62 -11.54
CA SER A 27 45.21 -9.22 -12.66
C SER A 27 44.93 -8.01 -13.53
N ASN A 28 45.80 -7.78 -14.51
CA ASN A 28 45.41 -7.06 -15.69
C ASN A 28 44.10 -7.72 -16.08
N ALA A 29 42.98 -7.03 -15.83
CA ALA A 29 41.68 -7.47 -16.25
C ALA A 29 41.86 -7.88 -17.70
N ASP A 30 41.64 -9.17 -18.02
CA ASP A 30 41.69 -9.60 -19.40
C ASP A 30 40.61 -8.80 -20.12
N VAL A 31 41.03 -7.75 -20.81
CA VAL A 31 40.14 -6.77 -21.44
C VAL A 31 39.22 -7.47 -22.44
N SER A 32 39.69 -8.58 -23.03
CA SER A 32 38.89 -9.40 -23.93
C SER A 32 37.83 -10.21 -23.17
N ALA A 33 38.18 -10.80 -22.03
CA ALA A 33 37.23 -11.48 -21.16
C ALA A 33 36.19 -10.51 -20.57
N TYR A 34 36.61 -9.30 -20.16
CA TYR A 34 35.71 -8.23 -19.73
C TYR A 34 34.75 -7.83 -20.85
N LYS A 35 35.27 -7.57 -22.05
CA LYS A 35 34.45 -7.18 -23.19
C LYS A 35 33.42 -8.26 -23.53
N ASN A 36 33.84 -9.53 -23.58
CA ASN A 36 32.93 -10.66 -23.82
C ASN A 36 31.86 -10.78 -22.73
N TYR A 37 32.22 -10.54 -21.46
CA TYR A 37 31.26 -10.54 -20.36
C TYR A 37 30.25 -9.39 -20.50
N ILE A 38 30.70 -8.15 -20.70
CA ILE A 38 29.80 -6.99 -20.89
C ILE A 38 28.90 -7.15 -22.11
N ASP A 39 29.43 -7.68 -23.21
CA ASP A 39 28.67 -7.92 -24.43
C ASP A 39 27.60 -9.00 -24.22
N SER A 40 27.81 -9.93 -23.28
CA SER A 40 26.82 -10.96 -22.92
C SER A 40 25.67 -10.46 -22.03
N ILE A 41 25.86 -9.35 -21.31
CA ILE A 41 24.83 -8.80 -20.43
C ILE A 41 23.83 -8.01 -21.29
N PRO A 42 22.53 -8.29 -21.22
CA PRO A 42 21.52 -7.55 -21.96
C PRO A 42 21.33 -6.15 -21.41
N PHE A 43 20.80 -5.25 -22.23
CA PHE A 43 20.32 -3.96 -21.74
C PHE A 43 19.04 -4.15 -20.93
N LEU A 44 18.90 -3.33 -19.88
CA LEU A 44 17.71 -3.28 -19.04
C LEU A 44 16.51 -2.87 -19.88
N GLN A 45 15.43 -3.64 -19.82
CA GLN A 45 14.16 -3.23 -20.39
C GLN A 45 13.49 -2.25 -19.44
N ILE A 46 13.08 -1.10 -19.98
CA ILE A 46 12.37 -0.08 -19.22
C ILE A 46 10.90 -0.04 -19.65
N PRO A 47 9.96 0.19 -18.71
CA PRO A 47 10.19 0.31 -17.27
C PRO A 47 10.62 -1.01 -16.60
N GLN A 48 11.56 -0.93 -15.64
CA GLN A 48 11.96 -2.07 -14.82
C GLN A 48 11.19 -2.05 -13.50
N TYR A 49 10.49 -3.16 -13.19
CA TYR A 49 9.64 -3.30 -12.01
C TYR A 49 10.25 -4.19 -10.92
N TYR A 50 10.87 -5.31 -11.31
CA TYR A 50 11.35 -6.31 -10.35
C TYR A 50 12.76 -6.81 -10.64
N GLY A 51 13.62 -6.89 -9.62
CA GLY A 51 14.97 -7.44 -9.79
C GLY A 51 15.01 -8.88 -10.30
N GLU A 52 13.96 -9.64 -10.02
CA GLU A 52 13.79 -11.05 -10.40
C GLU A 52 13.48 -11.24 -11.90
N GLU A 53 12.94 -10.23 -12.57
CA GLU A 53 12.73 -10.26 -14.03
C GLU A 53 14.03 -10.02 -14.80
N MET A 54 15.07 -9.54 -14.13
CA MET A 54 16.37 -9.37 -14.78
C MET A 54 16.94 -10.74 -15.18
N PRO A 55 17.62 -10.82 -16.34
CA PRO A 55 18.23 -12.06 -16.79
C PRO A 55 19.30 -12.57 -15.80
N VAL A 56 19.31 -13.89 -15.61
CA VAL A 56 20.37 -14.58 -14.86
C VAL A 56 21.68 -14.39 -15.60
N ILE A 57 22.69 -13.88 -14.91
CA ILE A 57 24.04 -13.78 -15.44
C ILE A 57 24.82 -15.02 -14.98
N LYS A 58 25.30 -15.82 -15.94
CA LYS A 58 26.01 -17.08 -15.64
C LYS A 58 27.25 -16.83 -14.77
N SER A 59 27.63 -17.82 -13.96
CA SER A 59 28.89 -17.82 -13.20
C SER A 59 30.09 -17.68 -14.14
N GLY A 60 30.54 -16.43 -14.27
CA GLY A 60 31.62 -15.95 -15.11
C GLY A 60 31.94 -14.48 -14.79
N CYS A 61 31.40 -13.97 -13.68
CA CYS A 61 31.81 -12.72 -13.07
C CYS A 61 33.29 -12.83 -12.70
N ALA A 62 34.18 -12.49 -13.62
CA ALA A 62 35.58 -12.25 -13.29
C ALA A 62 35.73 -11.12 -12.24
N PHE A 63 34.64 -10.39 -11.97
CA PHE A 63 34.53 -9.28 -11.04
C PHE A 63 33.35 -9.45 -10.07
N GLU A 64 33.11 -10.68 -9.61
CA GLU A 64 32.24 -10.90 -8.45
C GLU A 64 32.79 -10.06 -7.28
N ASP A 65 31.93 -9.35 -6.56
CA ASP A 65 32.32 -8.69 -5.31
C ASP A 65 32.96 -9.76 -4.41
N PRO A 66 34.29 -9.69 -4.15
CA PRO A 66 34.99 -10.78 -3.47
C PRO A 66 34.42 -11.11 -2.08
N GLY A 67 33.63 -10.19 -1.51
CA GLY A 67 32.98 -10.36 -0.23
C GLY A 67 31.67 -11.16 -0.24
N ASN A 68 31.00 -11.36 -1.39
CA ASN A 68 29.63 -11.88 -1.43
C ASN A 68 29.36 -12.85 -2.59
N LYS A 69 29.29 -14.15 -2.29
CA LYS A 69 28.74 -15.17 -3.20
C LYS A 69 27.23 -15.28 -3.02
N TYR A 70 26.48 -15.08 -4.10
CA TYR A 70 25.03 -15.21 -4.18
C TYR A 70 24.63 -16.54 -4.85
N ASP A 71 23.49 -17.10 -4.46
CA ASP A 71 22.94 -18.34 -5.02
C ASP A 71 22.25 -18.08 -6.38
N ASP A 72 21.62 -16.91 -6.53
CA ASP A 72 21.07 -16.39 -7.78
C ASP A 72 21.63 -14.98 -8.00
N LEU A 73 22.23 -14.76 -9.17
CA LEU A 73 22.80 -13.48 -9.57
C LEU A 73 22.23 -13.07 -10.93
N ARG A 74 21.62 -11.89 -10.93
CA ARG A 74 20.97 -11.30 -12.11
C ARG A 74 21.54 -9.92 -12.36
N GLY A 75 21.49 -9.48 -13.60
CA GLY A 75 21.88 -8.12 -13.92
C GLY A 75 21.63 -7.72 -15.36
N ALA A 76 21.57 -6.41 -15.58
CA ALA A 76 21.37 -5.80 -16.88
C ALA A 76 22.13 -4.47 -17.01
N LYS A 77 22.54 -4.14 -18.23
CA LYS A 77 23.21 -2.87 -18.56
C LYS A 77 22.20 -1.73 -18.59
N VAL A 78 22.58 -0.61 -18.01
CA VAL A 78 21.86 0.66 -18.10
C VAL A 78 22.39 1.44 -19.30
N HIS A 79 21.50 2.06 -20.09
CA HIS A 79 21.92 2.95 -21.16
C HIS A 79 22.54 4.22 -20.56
N THR A 80 23.74 4.57 -21.00
CA THR A 80 24.44 5.78 -20.53
C THR A 80 24.74 6.72 -21.69
N PRO A 81 24.68 8.06 -21.49
CA PRO A 81 24.91 9.02 -22.56
C PRO A 81 26.35 9.06 -23.09
N ASP A 82 27.32 8.57 -22.31
CA ASP A 82 28.75 8.74 -22.56
C ASP A 82 29.49 7.41 -22.83
N GLY A 83 28.76 6.32 -23.02
CA GLY A 83 29.32 5.00 -23.30
C GLY A 83 29.97 4.32 -22.09
N THR A 84 29.82 4.87 -20.88
CA THR A 84 30.25 4.20 -19.64
C THR A 84 29.41 2.96 -19.41
N VAL A 85 30.04 1.83 -19.08
CA VAL A 85 29.31 0.59 -18.80
C VAL A 85 28.79 0.65 -17.36
N VAL A 86 27.46 0.63 -17.20
CA VAL A 86 26.79 0.61 -15.89
C VAL A 86 25.88 -0.60 -15.84
N ILE A 87 25.95 -1.38 -14.76
CA ILE A 87 25.17 -2.59 -14.56
C ILE A 87 24.41 -2.49 -13.24
N LEU A 88 23.10 -2.69 -13.31
CA LEU A 88 22.26 -2.96 -12.15
C LEU A 88 22.33 -4.46 -11.85
N TYR A 89 22.62 -4.79 -10.60
CA TYR A 89 22.70 -6.16 -10.12
C TYR A 89 21.61 -6.44 -9.08
N PHE A 90 21.15 -7.69 -9.09
CA PHE A 90 20.33 -8.28 -8.05
C PHE A 90 20.95 -9.62 -7.64
N GLY A 91 21.23 -9.76 -6.35
CA GLY A 91 21.78 -10.98 -5.77
C GLY A 91 20.86 -11.52 -4.68
N ARG A 92 20.58 -12.82 -4.74
CA ARG A 92 19.85 -13.55 -3.69
C ARG A 92 20.77 -14.57 -3.02
N LYS A 93 20.74 -14.61 -1.69
CA LYS A 93 21.40 -15.64 -0.88
C LYS A 93 20.46 -16.09 0.22
N LYS A 94 19.96 -17.33 0.14
CA LYS A 94 18.82 -17.78 0.96
C LYS A 94 17.63 -16.79 0.83
N GLU A 95 17.18 -16.25 1.96
CA GLU A 95 16.08 -15.27 2.07
C GLU A 95 16.55 -13.80 2.09
N ASN A 96 17.84 -13.56 1.85
CA ASN A 96 18.39 -12.21 1.75
C ASN A 96 18.55 -11.82 0.28
N TYR A 97 18.05 -10.64 -0.05
CA TYR A 97 18.18 -10.03 -1.38
C TYR A 97 18.97 -8.75 -1.28
N ASN A 98 19.82 -8.49 -2.25
CA ASN A 98 20.62 -7.27 -2.34
C ASN A 98 20.56 -6.68 -3.75
N TYR A 99 20.41 -5.37 -3.81
CA TYR A 99 20.49 -4.57 -5.03
C TYR A 99 21.71 -3.68 -4.95
N TRP A 100 22.52 -3.64 -6.00
CA TRP A 100 23.63 -2.69 -6.13
C TRP A 100 23.85 -2.33 -7.60
N MET A 101 24.44 -1.16 -7.83
CA MET A 101 24.80 -0.71 -9.16
C MET A 101 26.30 -0.48 -9.22
N THR A 102 26.92 -0.94 -10.30
CA THR A 102 28.36 -0.79 -10.52
C THR A 102 28.63 -0.20 -11.89
N SER A 103 29.61 0.70 -11.95
CA SER A 103 30.09 1.34 -13.16
C SER A 103 31.52 0.91 -13.45
N PHE A 104 31.86 0.74 -14.72
CA PHE A 104 33.15 0.28 -15.19
C PHE A 104 33.65 1.18 -16.32
N ASP A 105 34.97 1.37 -16.40
CA ASP A 105 35.57 2.01 -17.55
C ASP A 105 35.68 1.05 -18.75
N SER A 106 36.20 1.56 -19.87
CA SER A 106 36.37 0.77 -21.10
C SER A 106 37.35 -0.39 -20.96
N THR A 107 38.15 -0.44 -19.89
CA THR A 107 39.12 -1.50 -19.60
C THR A 107 38.58 -2.55 -18.62
N GLY A 108 37.40 -2.31 -18.05
CA GLY A 108 36.79 -3.18 -17.05
C GLY A 108 37.20 -2.90 -15.62
N LYS A 109 37.91 -1.80 -15.38
CA LYS A 109 38.17 -1.34 -14.02
C LYS A 109 36.92 -0.70 -13.45
N GLN A 110 36.56 -1.11 -12.24
CA GLN A 110 35.46 -0.52 -11.49
C GLN A 110 35.73 0.98 -11.23
N ILE A 111 34.79 1.83 -11.65
CA ILE A 111 34.81 3.27 -11.38
C ILE A 111 34.12 3.55 -10.04
N ASN A 112 32.90 3.04 -9.86
CA ASN A 112 32.09 3.28 -8.69
C ASN A 112 31.11 2.13 -8.45
N LYS A 113 30.83 1.83 -7.18
CA LYS A 113 29.83 0.86 -6.73
C LYS A 113 28.98 1.50 -5.65
N VAL A 114 27.66 1.35 -5.75
CA VAL A 114 26.71 1.82 -4.76
C VAL A 114 25.76 0.67 -4.41
N ASP A 115 25.75 0.29 -3.14
CA ASP A 115 24.71 -0.59 -2.59
C ASP A 115 23.40 0.21 -2.50
N ILE A 116 22.35 -0.31 -3.11
CA ILE A 116 21.05 0.35 -3.26
C ILE A 116 20.14 -0.01 -2.09
N GLY A 117 20.09 -1.29 -1.74
CA GLY A 117 19.34 -1.75 -0.59
C GLY A 117 19.23 -3.26 -0.48
N THR A 118 18.79 -3.69 0.70
CA THR A 118 18.58 -5.10 1.04
C THR A 118 17.11 -5.38 1.30
N ARG A 119 16.67 -6.59 1.00
CA ARG A 119 15.40 -7.15 1.45
C ARG A 119 15.71 -8.31 2.38
N ASP A 120 15.24 -8.24 3.62
CA ASP A 120 15.36 -9.31 4.61
C ASP A 120 13.97 -9.90 4.82
N LEU A 121 13.76 -11.15 4.39
CA LEU A 121 12.55 -11.91 4.65
C LEU A 121 12.73 -12.76 5.91
N GLN A 122 12.71 -12.14 7.08
CA GLN A 122 12.45 -12.88 8.31
C GLN A 122 10.93 -13.10 8.42
N ASP A 123 10.52 -14.38 8.50
CA ASP A 123 9.15 -14.85 8.80
C ASP A 123 8.09 -14.82 7.69
N GLU A 124 8.46 -15.08 6.42
CA GLU A 124 7.54 -15.35 5.28
C GLU A 124 6.55 -14.22 4.89
N THR A 125 6.44 -13.14 5.66
CA THR A 125 5.69 -11.93 5.30
C THR A 125 6.59 -10.70 5.46
N PRO A 126 7.10 -10.08 4.37
CA PRO A 126 7.98 -8.93 4.48
C PRO A 126 7.28 -7.73 5.13
N LYS A 127 7.71 -7.37 6.35
CA LYS A 127 7.30 -6.11 6.99
C LYS A 127 7.77 -4.86 6.24
N TYR A 128 8.92 -4.97 5.58
CA TYR A 128 9.54 -3.91 4.78
C TYR A 128 9.74 -4.38 3.35
N VAL A 129 9.21 -3.61 2.40
CA VAL A 129 9.41 -3.87 0.98
C VAL A 129 10.39 -2.87 0.41
N THR A 130 11.39 -3.40 -0.26
CA THR A 130 12.39 -2.65 -1.00
C THR A 130 12.28 -2.96 -2.48
N LYS A 131 11.98 -1.92 -3.28
CA LYS A 131 11.85 -2.01 -4.74
C LYS A 131 12.86 -1.10 -5.40
N ALA A 132 13.54 -1.60 -6.44
CA ALA A 132 14.39 -0.82 -7.31
C ALA A 132 13.70 -0.71 -8.67
N LEU A 133 13.42 0.52 -9.10
CA LEU A 133 12.61 0.80 -10.29
C LEU A 133 13.34 1.76 -11.22
N MET A 134 13.18 1.54 -12.52
CA MET A 134 13.73 2.44 -13.54
C MET A 134 12.66 2.75 -14.59
N GLU A 135 12.15 3.98 -14.56
CA GLU A 135 11.19 4.48 -15.57
C GLU A 135 11.92 4.93 -16.85
N ASN A 136 13.18 5.33 -16.72
CA ASN A 136 14.04 5.77 -17.82
C ASN A 136 15.49 5.30 -17.59
N ASP A 137 16.36 5.53 -18.55
CA ASP A 137 17.75 5.06 -18.55
C ASP A 137 18.69 5.79 -17.57
N SER A 138 18.23 6.84 -16.89
CA SER A 138 19.13 7.78 -16.20
C SER A 138 18.94 7.84 -14.69
N ILE A 139 17.80 7.36 -14.18
CA ILE A 139 17.43 7.47 -12.76
C ILE A 139 16.88 6.13 -12.26
N LEU A 140 17.54 5.60 -11.24
CA LEU A 140 17.05 4.46 -10.46
C LEU A 140 16.34 4.97 -9.21
N GLU A 141 15.10 4.54 -9.01
CA GLU A 141 14.31 4.83 -7.83
C GLU A 141 14.37 3.64 -6.86
N TYR A 142 14.84 3.89 -5.65
CA TYR A 142 14.82 2.94 -4.55
C TYR A 142 13.71 3.32 -3.57
N ARG A 143 12.81 2.37 -3.32
CA ARG A 143 11.69 2.53 -2.40
C ARG A 143 11.93 1.72 -1.14
N SER A 144 11.48 2.26 -0.02
CA SER A 144 11.34 1.52 1.24
C SER A 144 9.98 1.87 1.83
N TYR A 145 9.12 0.89 2.01
CA TYR A 145 7.81 1.08 2.63
C TYR A 145 7.42 -0.12 3.49
N PHE A 146 6.44 0.09 4.36
CA PHE A 146 5.93 -0.92 5.28
C PHE A 146 4.65 -1.54 4.71
N ASP A 147 4.59 -2.87 4.64
CA ASP A 147 3.49 -3.61 3.99
C ASP A 147 2.44 -4.14 5.00
N GLU A 148 2.81 -4.30 6.27
CA GLU A 148 1.89 -4.77 7.31
C GLU A 148 0.81 -3.74 7.65
N GLY A 149 -0.44 -4.11 7.34
CA GLY A 149 -1.65 -3.62 8.01
C GLY A 149 -2.58 -2.82 7.12
N TYR A 150 -3.55 -3.49 6.49
CA TYR A 150 -4.91 -2.95 6.56
C TYR A 150 -5.27 -2.96 8.06
N ASP A 151 -5.79 -1.86 8.60
CA ASP A 151 -6.46 -1.77 9.91
C ASP A 151 -5.67 -1.63 11.23
N LYS A 152 -4.33 -1.50 11.27
CA LYS A 152 -3.67 -1.26 12.58
C LYS A 152 -3.50 0.22 12.96
N VAL A 153 -4.38 0.61 13.88
CA VAL A 153 -4.39 1.77 14.79
C VAL A 153 -2.99 2.25 15.18
N MET A 154 -2.75 3.53 14.87
CA MET A 154 -2.03 4.55 15.65
C MET A 154 -1.35 4.07 16.94
N GLY A 155 -0.01 4.10 16.95
CA GLY A 155 0.79 3.94 18.18
C GLY A 155 2.21 3.45 17.92
N ALA A 156 2.42 2.73 16.82
CA ALA A 156 3.76 2.46 16.34
C ALA A 156 4.28 3.69 15.60
N THR A 157 5.48 4.13 15.92
CA THR A 157 6.30 4.95 15.01
C THR A 157 6.38 4.22 13.68
N PHE A 158 5.52 4.59 12.73
CA PHE A 158 5.68 4.14 11.35
C PHE A 158 7.04 4.64 10.88
N ASN A 159 7.88 3.75 10.37
CA ASN A 159 8.98 4.20 9.55
C ASN A 159 8.34 4.74 8.27
N ALA A 160 8.33 6.08 8.14
CA ALA A 160 7.78 6.76 6.98
C ALA A 160 8.34 6.14 5.70
N SER A 161 7.50 6.01 4.68
CA SER A 161 8.01 5.52 3.40
C SER A 161 9.09 6.45 2.86
N ALA A 162 10.09 5.87 2.21
CA ALA A 162 11.21 6.61 1.67
C ALA A 162 11.40 6.27 0.19
N ILE A 163 11.58 7.30 -0.61
CA ILE A 163 12.02 7.21 -1.99
C ILE A 163 13.41 7.85 -2.06
N LYS A 164 14.39 7.12 -2.58
CA LYS A 164 15.73 7.63 -2.88
C LYS A 164 16.00 7.47 -4.36
N GLN A 165 16.55 8.49 -5.00
CA GLN A 165 16.89 8.43 -6.42
C GLN A 165 18.39 8.37 -6.60
N LEU A 166 18.89 7.37 -7.33
CA LEU A 166 20.28 7.21 -7.72
C LEU A 166 20.43 7.62 -9.18
N VAL A 167 21.35 8.55 -9.46
CA VAL A 167 21.59 9.08 -10.81
C VAL A 167 22.95 8.64 -11.31
N VAL A 168 23.01 8.24 -12.59
CA VAL A 168 24.26 8.03 -13.31
C VAL A 168 24.74 9.37 -13.85
N ARG A 169 25.91 9.85 -13.39
CA ARG A 169 26.55 11.08 -13.88
C ARG A 169 27.60 10.74 -14.96
N PRO A 170 28.02 11.74 -15.77
CA PRO A 170 29.12 11.55 -16.71
C PRO A 170 30.37 10.93 -16.06
N GLY A 171 31.03 10.05 -16.79
CA GLY A 171 32.15 9.23 -16.33
C GLY A 171 31.72 8.07 -15.41
N GLY A 172 30.46 7.63 -15.47
CA GLY A 172 29.95 6.50 -14.67
C GLY A 172 29.75 6.79 -13.18
N LYS A 173 29.86 8.04 -12.73
CA LYS A 173 29.77 8.34 -11.30
C LYS A 173 28.32 8.18 -10.81
N LEU A 174 28.09 7.19 -9.96
CA LEU A 174 26.82 6.94 -9.29
C LEU A 174 26.65 7.87 -8.08
N VAL A 175 25.58 8.67 -8.04
CA VAL A 175 25.33 9.66 -6.98
C VAL A 175 23.87 9.64 -6.53
N TRP A 176 23.64 9.43 -5.23
CA TRP A 176 22.33 9.65 -4.62
C TRP A 176 21.94 11.12 -4.77
N LYS A 177 20.77 11.37 -5.35
CA LYS A 177 20.23 12.70 -5.48
C LYS A 177 19.90 13.23 -4.09
N THR A 178 20.57 14.32 -3.69
CA THR A 178 20.20 15.03 -2.48
C THR A 178 18.87 15.76 -2.73
N GLU A 179 17.84 15.34 -2.01
CA GLU A 179 16.53 15.97 -2.00
C GLU A 179 16.65 17.29 -1.20
N LYS A 180 16.42 18.45 -1.82
CA LYS A 180 16.33 19.71 -1.07
C LYS A 180 15.03 19.68 -0.28
N LYS A 181 15.09 19.44 1.03
CA LYS A 181 13.87 19.36 1.84
C LYS A 181 13.12 20.70 1.83
N GLU A 182 11.89 20.73 1.28
CA GLU A 182 11.04 21.91 1.39
C GLU A 182 10.50 21.99 2.82
N THR A 183 10.39 23.19 3.37
CA THR A 183 9.77 23.38 4.68
C THR A 183 8.25 23.13 4.58
N TYR A 184 7.62 22.74 5.68
CA TYR A 184 6.17 22.51 5.70
C TYR A 184 5.38 23.75 5.27
N PRO A 185 5.74 24.98 5.69
CA PRO A 185 5.11 26.20 5.18
C PRO A 185 5.27 26.40 3.67
N GLU A 186 6.41 26.03 3.07
CA GLU A 186 6.61 26.08 1.61
C GLU A 186 5.67 25.09 0.91
N PHE A 187 5.59 23.85 1.40
CA PHE A 187 4.67 22.84 0.87
C PHE A 187 3.21 23.30 0.93
N LEU A 188 2.73 23.74 2.09
CA LEU A 188 1.36 24.25 2.24
C LEU A 188 1.10 25.51 1.40
N SER A 189 2.08 26.39 1.24
CA SER A 189 1.93 27.60 0.43
C SER A 189 1.89 27.29 -1.07
N SER A 190 2.49 26.17 -1.49
CA SER A 190 2.46 25.70 -2.87
C SER A 190 1.10 25.11 -3.29
N LEU A 191 0.22 24.81 -2.34
CA LEU A 191 -1.14 24.34 -2.61
C LEU A 191 -2.09 25.51 -2.90
N PRO A 192 -2.80 25.52 -4.04
CA PRO A 192 -3.85 26.51 -4.31
C PRO A 192 -4.90 26.54 -3.20
N ALA A 193 -5.33 27.72 -2.76
CA ALA A 193 -6.42 27.83 -1.80
C ALA A 193 -7.75 27.47 -2.47
N LEU A 194 -8.49 26.52 -1.90
CA LEU A 194 -9.80 26.11 -2.41
C LEU A 194 -10.91 26.94 -1.77
N THR A 195 -11.85 27.41 -2.60
CA THR A 195 -13.06 28.10 -2.12
C THR A 195 -14.09 27.09 -1.65
N LEU A 196 -14.68 27.32 -0.48
CA LEU A 196 -15.78 26.52 0.06
C LEU A 196 -17.13 27.26 -0.11
N PRO A 197 -18.24 26.54 -0.38
CA PRO A 197 -18.33 25.09 -0.49
C PRO A 197 -17.68 24.55 -1.77
N LEU A 198 -17.16 23.33 -1.69
CA LEU A 198 -16.46 22.65 -2.77
C LEU A 198 -17.16 21.35 -3.11
N VAL A 199 -17.44 21.10 -4.38
CA VAL A 199 -18.12 19.89 -4.85
C VAL A 199 -17.32 19.21 -5.96
N TYR A 200 -17.09 17.90 -5.81
CA TYR A 200 -16.56 17.02 -6.86
C TYR A 200 -17.46 15.79 -6.99
N ASN A 201 -18.17 15.69 -8.11
CA ASN A 201 -18.95 14.48 -8.41
C ASN A 201 -18.05 13.30 -8.79
N ASN A 202 -16.93 13.58 -9.46
CA ASN A 202 -15.91 12.63 -9.91
C ASN A 202 -14.51 13.22 -9.68
N VAL A 203 -13.49 12.37 -9.83
CA VAL A 203 -12.09 12.79 -9.72
C VAL A 203 -11.75 13.76 -10.86
N PRO A 204 -11.23 14.97 -10.57
CA PRO A 204 -10.91 15.96 -11.60
C PRO A 204 -9.74 15.51 -12.49
N THR A 205 -9.66 16.03 -13.71
CA THR A 205 -8.54 15.78 -14.63
C THR A 205 -7.23 16.37 -14.10
N ASP A 206 -6.10 15.78 -14.45
CA ASP A 206 -4.75 16.19 -14.03
C ASP A 206 -4.11 17.32 -14.87
N LYS A 207 -4.67 17.65 -16.05
CA LYS A 207 -4.08 18.61 -17.02
C LYS A 207 -3.62 19.95 -16.44
N SER A 208 -4.24 20.44 -15.37
CA SER A 208 -3.91 21.73 -14.74
C SER A 208 -3.28 21.60 -13.35
N LEU A 209 -2.98 20.38 -12.90
CA LEU A 209 -2.49 20.14 -11.55
C LEU A 209 -0.97 20.01 -11.54
N THR A 210 -0.35 20.53 -10.49
CA THR A 210 1.10 20.43 -10.30
C THR A 210 1.43 19.12 -9.61
N LEU A 211 2.40 18.38 -10.14
CA LEU A 211 2.89 17.15 -9.52
C LEU A 211 3.62 17.47 -8.20
N ALA A 212 3.37 16.69 -7.16
CA ALA A 212 4.12 16.72 -5.92
C ALA A 212 5.48 16.04 -6.09
N SER A 213 6.53 16.62 -5.51
CA SER A 213 7.86 16.00 -5.56
C SER A 213 7.85 14.68 -4.79
N ARG A 214 8.27 13.58 -5.43
CA ARG A 214 8.24 12.23 -4.84
C ARG A 214 9.15 12.09 -3.61
N GLY A 215 10.41 12.51 -3.67
CA GLY A 215 11.34 12.35 -2.53
C GLY A 215 11.41 13.54 -1.56
N ASN A 216 10.52 14.52 -1.72
CA ASN A 216 10.46 15.73 -0.89
C ASN A 216 9.04 16.10 -0.48
N SER A 217 8.09 15.16 -0.57
CA SER A 217 6.73 15.45 -0.17
C SER A 217 6.59 15.39 1.35
N TRP A 218 5.84 16.32 1.93
CA TRP A 218 5.31 16.16 3.27
C TRP A 218 4.20 15.10 3.33
N PHE A 219 3.70 14.67 2.17
CA PHE A 219 2.82 13.52 2.03
C PHE A 219 3.63 12.22 2.07
N ASP A 220 3.23 11.28 2.93
CA ASP A 220 3.82 9.95 2.95
C ASP A 220 3.23 9.11 1.78
N TYR A 221 4.05 8.52 0.91
CA TYR A 221 3.48 7.68 -0.15
C TYR A 221 2.94 6.36 0.40
N GLY A 222 3.46 5.86 1.52
CA GLY A 222 2.98 4.67 2.22
C GLY A 222 2.74 3.50 1.26
N LYS A 223 1.53 2.92 1.34
CA LYS A 223 1.07 1.83 0.47
C LYS A 223 0.95 2.21 -1.01
N LEU A 224 0.93 3.50 -1.37
CA LEU A 224 0.96 3.86 -2.79
C LEU A 224 2.25 3.38 -3.47
N LEU A 225 3.33 3.13 -2.70
CA LEU A 225 4.57 2.56 -3.23
C LEU A 225 4.50 1.08 -3.60
N LEU A 226 3.37 0.40 -3.29
CA LEU A 226 3.04 -0.91 -3.85
C LEU A 226 2.89 -0.84 -5.38
N PHE A 227 2.26 0.23 -5.87
CA PHE A 227 2.06 0.49 -7.30
C PHE A 227 3.33 0.96 -7.96
N ASP A 228 3.48 0.71 -9.25
CA ASP A 228 4.79 0.83 -9.88
C ASP A 228 5.25 2.27 -10.05
N PHE A 229 4.39 3.23 -10.41
CA PHE A 229 4.78 4.64 -10.54
C PHE A 229 3.65 5.58 -10.08
N PRO A 230 3.25 5.56 -8.79
CA PRO A 230 2.21 6.44 -8.28
C PRO A 230 2.57 7.91 -8.52
N LEU A 231 1.65 8.66 -9.11
CA LEU A 231 1.76 10.10 -9.30
C LEU A 231 0.79 10.80 -8.38
N VAL A 232 1.28 11.77 -7.61
CA VAL A 232 0.46 12.56 -6.68
C VAL A 232 0.47 14.01 -7.10
N TYR A 233 -0.69 14.56 -7.39
CA TYR A 233 -0.89 15.93 -7.82
C TYR A 233 -1.50 16.79 -6.70
N LYS A 234 -1.03 18.03 -6.62
CA LYS A 234 -1.50 19.06 -5.68
C LYS A 234 -2.81 19.66 -6.21
N VAL A 235 -3.95 19.26 -5.62
CA VAL A 235 -5.27 19.85 -5.98
C VAL A 235 -5.46 21.18 -5.27
N GLY A 236 -5.25 21.22 -3.96
CA GLY A 236 -5.31 22.47 -3.20
C GLY A 236 -5.34 22.26 -1.69
N LYS A 237 -5.44 23.37 -0.96
CA LYS A 237 -5.58 23.39 0.50
C LYS A 237 -6.96 23.87 0.91
N ILE A 238 -7.45 23.29 2.00
CA ILE A 238 -8.70 23.64 2.66
C ILE A 238 -8.35 24.28 4.00
N SER A 239 -8.89 25.46 4.26
CA SER A 239 -8.67 26.21 5.49
C SER A 239 -10.01 26.54 6.13
N ILE A 240 -10.25 25.98 7.32
CA ILE A 240 -11.47 26.18 8.10
C ILE A 240 -11.06 26.79 9.44
N THR A 241 -11.76 27.83 9.86
CA THR A 241 -11.51 28.50 11.13
C THR A 241 -11.53 27.51 12.30
N GLY A 242 -10.48 27.52 13.11
CA GLY A 242 -10.35 26.61 14.28
C GLY A 242 -9.85 25.20 13.98
N LYS A 243 -9.52 24.88 12.70
CA LYS A 243 -8.94 23.58 12.31
C LYS A 243 -7.57 23.76 11.67
N LEU A 244 -6.72 22.75 11.80
CA LEU A 244 -5.48 22.68 11.02
C LEU A 244 -5.82 22.54 9.51
N PRO A 245 -5.03 23.17 8.61
CA PRO A 245 -5.25 23.05 7.18
C PRO A 245 -5.17 21.60 6.70
N ALA A 246 -6.02 21.26 5.74
CA ALA A 246 -5.98 19.97 5.06
C ALA A 246 -5.54 20.17 3.60
N ALA A 247 -4.76 19.22 3.06
CA ALA A 247 -4.41 19.15 1.66
C ALA A 247 -5.35 18.18 0.93
N LEU A 248 -5.91 18.63 -0.20
CA LEU A 248 -6.56 17.76 -1.17
C LEU A 248 -5.53 17.41 -2.24
N LEU A 249 -5.27 16.12 -2.39
CA LEU A 249 -4.31 15.56 -3.33
C LEU A 249 -5.03 14.61 -4.29
N LYS A 250 -4.53 14.47 -5.51
CA LYS A 250 -4.99 13.48 -6.48
C LYS A 250 -3.89 12.45 -6.69
N ALA A 251 -4.18 11.18 -6.42
CA ALA A 251 -3.29 10.07 -6.76
C ALA A 251 -3.74 9.43 -8.10
N THR A 252 -2.79 9.03 -8.93
CA THR A 252 -2.99 8.32 -10.21
C THR A 252 -1.80 7.41 -10.51
N GLY A 253 -1.84 6.63 -11.60
CA GLY A 253 -0.79 5.67 -11.94
C GLY A 253 -0.72 4.53 -10.91
N LEU A 254 -1.88 4.14 -10.37
CA LEU A 254 -2.03 3.15 -9.31
C LEU A 254 -2.36 1.77 -9.90
N SER A 255 -1.65 1.42 -10.98
CA SER A 255 -1.71 0.10 -11.58
C SER A 255 -0.63 -0.78 -10.96
N VAL A 256 -0.96 -2.05 -10.71
CA VAL A 256 0.01 -3.11 -10.39
C VAL A 256 0.17 -3.99 -11.63
N THR A 257 1.41 -4.23 -12.06
CA THR A 257 1.71 -4.97 -13.30
C THR A 257 1.24 -6.44 -13.28
N GLU A 258 1.02 -7.04 -12.09
CA GLU A 258 0.57 -8.44 -11.93
C GLU A 258 -0.64 -8.62 -10.98
N GLY A 259 -1.43 -7.57 -10.72
CA GLY A 259 -2.41 -7.61 -9.62
C GLY A 259 -3.86 -7.81 -10.03
N GLU A 260 -4.60 -8.55 -9.19
CA GLU A 260 -6.07 -8.58 -9.05
C GLU A 260 -6.66 -7.24 -8.57
N PHE A 261 -5.85 -6.18 -8.42
CA PHE A 261 -6.22 -4.90 -7.81
C PHE A 261 -6.09 -3.76 -8.82
N ASP A 262 -7.24 -3.24 -9.26
CA ASP A 262 -7.34 -2.06 -10.11
C ASP A 262 -7.69 -0.84 -9.26
N TYR A 263 -6.72 0.03 -9.05
CA TYR A 263 -6.93 1.28 -8.32
C TYR A 263 -6.96 2.45 -9.31
N GLU A 264 -8.14 3.05 -9.47
CA GLU A 264 -8.32 4.19 -10.36
C GLU A 264 -7.78 5.49 -9.73
N PRO A 265 -7.66 6.59 -10.51
CA PRO A 265 -7.34 7.88 -9.94
C PRO A 265 -8.27 8.22 -8.77
N ALA A 266 -7.72 8.78 -7.69
CA ALA A 266 -8.45 9.04 -6.46
C ALA A 266 -8.09 10.40 -5.86
N LEU A 267 -9.06 11.03 -5.19
CA LEU A 267 -8.83 12.18 -4.33
C LEU A 267 -8.57 11.70 -2.89
N LEU A 268 -7.45 12.16 -2.34
CA LEU A 268 -7.03 11.94 -0.97
C LEU A 268 -7.12 13.27 -0.22
N LEU A 269 -7.85 13.28 0.88
CA LEU A 269 -7.83 14.38 1.82
C LEU A 269 -6.84 14.03 2.94
N VAL A 270 -5.86 14.89 3.15
CA VAL A 270 -4.73 14.66 4.06
C VAL A 270 -4.64 15.79 5.06
N THR A 271 -4.50 15.47 6.33
CA THR A 271 -4.29 16.43 7.42
C THR A 271 -2.90 16.25 8.01
N TYR A 272 -2.43 17.30 8.67
CA TYR A 272 -1.12 17.33 9.29
C TYR A 272 -1.25 17.77 10.73
N ASP A 273 -0.34 17.30 11.59
CA ASP A 273 -0.22 17.74 12.97
C ASP A 273 0.42 19.13 13.07
N ALA A 274 0.51 19.66 14.29
CA ALA A 274 1.12 20.96 14.54
C ALA A 274 2.64 21.02 14.22
N GLN A 275 3.28 19.86 14.02
CA GLN A 275 4.68 19.74 13.61
C GLN A 275 4.83 19.59 12.09
N GLY A 276 3.72 19.62 11.34
CA GLY A 276 3.69 19.45 9.90
C GLY A 276 3.84 18.00 9.43
N ARG A 277 3.82 17.02 10.34
CA ARG A 277 3.82 15.60 9.95
C ARG A 277 2.42 15.22 9.55
N GLU A 278 2.29 14.31 8.59
CA GLU A 278 0.98 13.77 8.26
C GLU A 278 0.34 13.16 9.51
N ALA A 279 -0.81 13.69 9.89
CA ALA A 279 -1.60 13.19 11.00
C ALA A 279 -2.49 12.06 10.50
N ASP A 280 -3.05 12.23 9.29
CA ASP A 280 -4.08 11.36 8.78
C ASP A 280 -4.40 11.55 7.30
N ARG A 281 -5.07 10.57 6.69
CA ARG A 281 -5.63 10.66 5.34
C ARG A 281 -6.94 9.87 5.18
N VAL A 282 -7.77 10.33 4.26
CA VAL A 282 -8.97 9.61 3.84
C VAL A 282 -9.18 9.75 2.33
N ARG A 283 -9.55 8.65 1.65
CA ARG A 283 -10.00 8.73 0.25
C ARG A 283 -11.42 9.29 0.24
N VAL A 284 -11.64 10.32 -0.57
CA VAL A 284 -12.92 11.06 -0.62
C VAL A 284 -13.60 11.02 -1.98
N CYS A 285 -12.88 10.58 -3.02
CA CYS A 285 -13.42 10.32 -4.36
C CYS A 285 -12.50 9.34 -5.10
N GLY A 286 -13.03 8.57 -6.05
CA GLY A 286 -12.29 7.61 -6.87
C GLY A 286 -12.86 6.20 -6.78
N ASN A 287 -12.30 5.29 -7.56
CA ASN A 287 -12.73 3.90 -7.64
C ASN A 287 -11.57 2.96 -7.28
N ASN A 288 -11.94 1.77 -6.83
CA ASN A 288 -11.01 0.66 -6.65
C ASN A 288 -11.77 -0.64 -6.83
N SER A 289 -11.14 -1.61 -7.48
CA SER A 289 -11.68 -2.95 -7.65
C SER A 289 -10.62 -3.99 -7.37
N THR A 290 -11.08 -5.11 -6.84
CA THR A 290 -10.32 -6.33 -6.62
C THR A 290 -10.98 -7.46 -7.43
N GLU A 291 -10.44 -8.69 -7.40
CA GLU A 291 -11.09 -9.84 -8.05
C GLU A 291 -12.54 -10.09 -7.58
N ALA A 292 -12.83 -9.82 -6.30
CA ALA A 292 -14.13 -10.15 -5.68
C ALA A 292 -14.98 -8.93 -5.33
N SER A 293 -14.45 -7.70 -5.47
CA SER A 293 -15.17 -6.49 -5.04
C SER A 293 -14.87 -5.26 -5.89
N ALA A 294 -15.78 -4.30 -5.91
CA ALA A 294 -15.53 -2.97 -6.44
C ALA A 294 -16.14 -1.92 -5.51
N ASP A 295 -15.47 -0.80 -5.36
CA ASP A 295 -15.91 0.32 -4.54
C ASP A 295 -15.69 1.66 -5.26
N THR A 296 -16.67 2.55 -5.11
CA THR A 296 -16.74 3.88 -5.71
C THR A 296 -17.05 4.91 -4.65
N LEU A 297 -16.25 5.97 -4.62
CA LEU A 297 -16.47 7.16 -3.82
C LEU A 297 -16.79 8.34 -4.75
N SER A 298 -17.95 8.96 -4.56
CA SER A 298 -18.49 9.99 -5.44
C SER A 298 -19.21 11.10 -4.67
N HIS A 299 -19.59 12.16 -5.36
CA HIS A 299 -20.37 13.27 -4.79
C HIS A 299 -19.73 13.89 -3.54
N LEU A 300 -18.41 14.10 -3.58
CA LEU A 300 -17.70 14.81 -2.54
C LEU A 300 -18.25 16.23 -2.43
N ASN A 301 -18.67 16.61 -1.22
CA ASN A 301 -19.04 17.95 -0.84
C ASN A 301 -18.29 18.35 0.43
N ILE A 302 -17.64 19.50 0.41
CA ILE A 302 -16.99 20.12 1.57
C ILE A 302 -17.67 21.46 1.81
N ALA A 303 -18.46 21.53 2.88
CA ALA A 303 -19.20 22.72 3.26
C ALA A 303 -18.28 23.80 3.89
N THR A 304 -18.79 25.03 3.98
CA THR A 304 -18.05 26.19 4.50
C THR A 304 -17.62 26.03 5.97
N ASP A 305 -18.39 25.27 6.76
CA ASP A 305 -18.08 24.93 8.15
C ASP A 305 -17.09 23.77 8.30
N GLY A 306 -16.67 23.17 7.17
CA GLY A 306 -15.78 22.03 7.15
C GLY A 306 -16.47 20.67 7.29
N GLY A 307 -17.81 20.61 7.19
CA GLY A 307 -18.51 19.35 7.02
C GLY A 307 -18.15 18.71 5.68
N ILE A 308 -17.55 17.52 5.72
CA ILE A 308 -17.23 16.75 4.51
C ILE A 308 -18.25 15.63 4.38
N SER A 309 -18.80 15.45 3.19
CA SER A 309 -19.69 14.33 2.89
C SER A 309 -19.41 13.78 1.50
N PHE A 310 -19.63 12.47 1.32
CA PHE A 310 -19.54 11.79 0.04
C PHE A 310 -20.37 10.51 0.07
N LYS A 311 -20.68 9.99 -1.10
CA LYS A 311 -21.38 8.71 -1.28
C LYS A 311 -20.35 7.62 -1.53
N GLU A 312 -20.46 6.53 -0.78
CA GLU A 312 -19.76 5.28 -1.06
C GLU A 312 -20.75 4.30 -1.65
N SER A 313 -20.36 3.63 -2.71
CA SER A 313 -21.09 2.50 -3.23
C SER A 313 -20.13 1.40 -3.59
N GLY A 314 -20.60 0.16 -3.62
CA GLY A 314 -19.76 -0.94 -4.06
C GLY A 314 -20.55 -2.20 -4.26
N SER A 315 -19.84 -3.19 -4.78
CA SER A 315 -20.36 -4.53 -5.02
C SER A 315 -19.35 -5.57 -4.53
N TYR A 316 -19.86 -6.70 -4.08
CA TYR A 316 -19.09 -7.88 -3.73
C TYR A 316 -19.73 -9.09 -4.40
N TRP A 317 -18.94 -9.88 -5.12
CA TRP A 317 -19.44 -10.93 -6.02
C TRP A 317 -19.26 -12.34 -5.48
N ASP A 318 -18.43 -12.53 -4.45
CA ASP A 318 -18.15 -13.82 -3.83
C ASP A 318 -19.13 -14.13 -2.69
N ASN A 319 -20.42 -14.24 -3.03
CA ASN A 319 -21.48 -14.63 -2.08
C ASN A 319 -22.06 -16.00 -2.45
N PRO A 320 -22.81 -16.63 -1.52
CA PRO A 320 -23.62 -17.81 -1.85
C PRO A 320 -24.55 -17.55 -3.03
N GLU A 321 -24.78 -18.56 -3.87
CA GLU A 321 -25.54 -18.44 -5.12
C GLU A 321 -26.94 -17.83 -4.93
N CYS A 322 -27.62 -18.15 -3.82
CA CYS A 322 -28.95 -17.61 -3.51
C CYS A 322 -28.95 -16.10 -3.21
N MET A 323 -27.80 -15.52 -2.85
CA MET A 323 -27.63 -14.10 -2.55
C MET A 323 -27.19 -13.31 -3.78
N GLY A 324 -26.49 -13.95 -4.72
CA GLY A 324 -25.96 -13.29 -5.92
C GLY A 324 -24.94 -12.22 -5.58
N ILE A 325 -25.08 -11.02 -6.14
CA ILE A 325 -24.17 -9.90 -5.87
C ILE A 325 -24.68 -9.13 -4.67
N MET A 326 -23.81 -8.89 -3.69
CA MET A 326 -24.08 -7.89 -2.65
C MET A 326 -23.71 -6.52 -3.21
N GLU A 327 -24.63 -5.56 -3.09
CA GLU A 327 -24.37 -4.16 -3.35
C GLU A 327 -24.50 -3.37 -2.04
N TYR A 328 -23.78 -2.27 -1.94
CA TYR A 328 -23.98 -1.33 -0.85
C TYR A 328 -23.97 0.12 -1.30
N VAL A 329 -24.66 0.95 -0.52
CA VAL A 329 -24.61 2.41 -0.60
C VAL A 329 -24.51 2.98 0.81
N LYS A 330 -23.52 3.83 1.05
CA LYS A 330 -23.31 4.56 2.30
C LYS A 330 -23.30 6.05 2.03
N GLN A 331 -24.06 6.80 2.82
CA GLN A 331 -23.87 8.24 2.92
C GLN A 331 -22.85 8.51 4.03
N THR A 332 -21.66 8.95 3.64
CA THR A 332 -20.55 9.16 4.57
C THR A 332 -20.37 10.64 4.86
N THR A 333 -20.14 10.94 6.14
CA THR A 333 -19.67 12.24 6.62
C THR A 333 -18.31 12.06 7.28
N VAL A 334 -17.39 12.98 7.03
CA VAL A 334 -16.07 13.02 7.67
C VAL A 334 -15.87 14.35 8.37
N THR A 335 -15.27 14.30 9.56
CA THR A 335 -14.74 15.45 10.30
C THR A 335 -13.35 15.11 10.80
N TRP A 336 -12.54 16.10 11.22
CA TRP A 336 -11.28 15.87 11.90
C TRP A 336 -11.16 16.72 13.16
N ASN A 337 -10.43 16.19 14.14
CA ASN A 337 -10.17 16.87 15.40
C ASN A 337 -8.97 17.84 15.32
N GLU A 338 -8.67 18.51 16.43
CA GLU A 338 -7.54 19.45 16.56
C GLU A 338 -6.16 18.84 16.29
N LYS A 339 -6.02 17.51 16.37
CA LYS A 339 -4.79 16.77 16.05
C LYS A 339 -4.73 16.34 14.58
N GLY A 340 -5.73 16.69 13.77
CA GLY A 340 -5.82 16.27 12.37
C GLY A 340 -6.45 14.90 12.18
N ILE A 341 -6.86 14.17 13.23
CA ILE A 341 -7.39 12.81 13.07
C ILE A 341 -8.84 12.85 12.60
N PHE A 342 -9.11 12.18 11.47
CA PHE A 342 -10.42 12.02 10.87
C PHE A 342 -11.30 11.06 11.69
N SER A 343 -12.60 11.33 11.66
CA SER A 343 -13.66 10.44 12.12
C SER A 343 -14.69 10.35 11.01
N LYS A 344 -15.01 9.11 10.63
CA LYS A 344 -15.93 8.76 9.56
C LYS A 344 -17.26 8.34 10.20
N ILE A 345 -18.35 8.90 9.68
CA ILE A 345 -19.70 8.66 10.18
C ILE A 345 -20.56 8.19 9.00
N TYR A 346 -21.22 7.05 9.15
CA TYR A 346 -22.23 6.61 8.18
C TYR A 346 -23.59 7.17 8.62
N ALA A 347 -24.09 8.14 7.85
CA ALA A 347 -25.36 8.81 8.08
C ALA A 347 -26.56 8.03 7.51
N ASP A 348 -26.30 7.11 6.59
CA ASP A 348 -27.24 6.14 6.05
C ASP A 348 -26.45 4.97 5.45
N TYR A 349 -26.94 3.74 5.60
CA TYR A 349 -26.32 2.56 5.02
C TYR A 349 -27.39 1.63 4.45
N THR A 350 -27.38 1.43 3.13
CA THR A 350 -28.19 0.43 2.44
C THR A 350 -27.29 -0.72 1.96
N ILE A 351 -27.72 -1.95 2.24
CA ILE A 351 -27.13 -3.20 1.76
C ILE A 351 -28.20 -3.88 0.91
N SER A 352 -27.89 -4.27 -0.31
CA SER A 352 -28.85 -4.87 -1.23
C SER A 352 -28.33 -6.15 -1.87
N PHE A 353 -29.23 -7.10 -2.05
CA PHE A 353 -29.02 -8.33 -2.81
C PHE A 353 -30.07 -8.36 -3.93
N PRO A 354 -29.85 -7.63 -5.04
CA PRO A 354 -30.86 -7.44 -6.08
C PRO A 354 -31.23 -8.73 -6.81
N LEU A 355 -30.33 -9.72 -6.81
CA LEU A 355 -30.54 -11.03 -7.44
C LEU A 355 -30.92 -12.12 -6.44
N PHE A 356 -31.27 -11.73 -5.21
CA PHE A 356 -31.67 -12.69 -4.18
C PHE A 356 -32.89 -13.52 -4.63
N ASP A 357 -32.76 -14.84 -4.56
CA ASP A 357 -33.83 -15.78 -4.89
C ASP A 357 -34.00 -16.82 -3.78
N PRO A 358 -35.10 -16.77 -3.00
CA PRO A 358 -35.35 -17.73 -1.92
C PRO A 358 -35.52 -19.17 -2.44
N ALA A 359 -35.80 -19.38 -3.73
CA ALA A 359 -35.91 -20.71 -4.33
C ALA A 359 -34.55 -21.40 -4.51
N LYS A 360 -33.46 -20.63 -4.70
CA LYS A 360 -32.09 -21.17 -4.87
C LYS A 360 -31.39 -21.54 -3.58
N VAL A 361 -32.06 -21.33 -2.44
CA VAL A 361 -31.54 -21.59 -1.10
C VAL A 361 -31.25 -23.09 -0.86
N THR A 362 -31.84 -24.00 -1.65
CA THR A 362 -31.64 -25.46 -1.48
C THR A 362 -30.27 -25.98 -1.91
N GLU A 363 -29.47 -25.18 -2.60
CA GLU A 363 -28.19 -25.62 -3.20
C GLU A 363 -26.97 -25.35 -2.30
N THR A 364 -27.18 -24.81 -1.08
CA THR A 364 -26.08 -24.52 -0.14
C THR A 364 -25.80 -25.71 0.78
N GLU A 365 -24.53 -26.10 0.89
CA GLU A 365 -24.09 -27.15 1.82
C GLU A 365 -24.40 -26.75 3.29
N PRO A 366 -25.09 -27.62 4.05
CA PRO A 366 -25.39 -27.36 5.46
C PRO A 366 -24.13 -27.49 6.34
N GLY A 367 -24.03 -26.63 7.36
CA GLY A 367 -22.96 -26.71 8.36
C GLY A 367 -21.68 -25.97 7.99
N THR A 368 -21.76 -25.04 7.03
CA THR A 368 -20.65 -24.12 6.77
C THR A 368 -20.51 -23.12 7.92
N ALA A 369 -19.27 -22.70 8.19
CA ALA A 369 -19.04 -21.62 9.12
C ALA A 369 -19.80 -20.36 8.64
N PRO A 370 -20.39 -19.57 9.55
CA PRO A 370 -21.06 -18.34 9.17
C PRO A 370 -20.15 -17.44 8.33
N SER A 371 -20.63 -16.98 7.19
CA SER A 371 -19.90 -16.09 6.29
C SER A 371 -20.18 -14.63 6.64
N LEU A 372 -19.13 -13.82 6.75
CA LEU A 372 -19.27 -12.38 6.95
C LEU A 372 -19.75 -11.73 5.66
N LEU A 373 -20.85 -10.97 5.70
CA LEU A 373 -21.30 -10.16 4.57
C LEU A 373 -20.78 -8.73 4.70
N THR A 374 -21.00 -8.11 5.85
CA THR A 374 -20.46 -6.77 6.14
C THR A 374 -20.38 -6.51 7.63
N LEU A 375 -19.47 -5.61 8.01
CA LEU A 375 -19.47 -5.00 9.33
C LEU A 375 -20.43 -3.80 9.38
N LEU A 376 -21.10 -3.63 10.50
CA LEU A 376 -21.91 -2.46 10.87
C LEU A 376 -21.10 -1.62 11.86
N ASP A 377 -19.95 -1.12 11.37
CA ASP A 377 -18.94 -0.44 12.15
C ASP A 377 -19.53 0.77 12.92
N GLY A 378 -19.42 0.76 14.25
CA GLY A 378 -20.01 1.76 15.17
C GLY A 378 -21.19 1.24 16.00
N TRP A 379 -21.81 0.13 15.61
CA TRP A 379 -22.71 -0.64 16.48
C TRP A 379 -22.07 -1.91 17.04
N ASP A 380 -20.77 -2.13 16.78
CA ASP A 380 -20.01 -3.34 17.16
C ASP A 380 -20.69 -4.65 16.72
N MET A 381 -21.28 -4.60 15.51
CA MET A 381 -22.05 -5.69 14.91
C MET A 381 -21.52 -6.08 13.53
N ALA A 382 -21.78 -7.33 13.16
CA ALA A 382 -21.63 -7.87 11.82
C ALA A 382 -22.97 -8.38 11.30
N LEU A 383 -23.20 -8.23 10.00
CA LEU A 383 -24.23 -8.95 9.26
C LEU A 383 -23.58 -10.19 8.63
N MET A 384 -24.15 -11.35 8.89
CA MET A 384 -23.60 -12.64 8.50
C MET A 384 -24.65 -13.50 7.81
N PHE A 385 -24.17 -14.35 6.90
CA PHE A 385 -24.93 -15.44 6.31
C PHE A 385 -24.63 -16.74 7.07
N TYR A 386 -25.66 -17.52 7.36
CA TYR A 386 -25.53 -18.78 8.09
C TYR A 386 -26.43 -19.87 7.50
N SER A 387 -25.83 -21.02 7.15
CA SER A 387 -26.56 -22.22 6.76
C SER A 387 -26.53 -23.25 7.90
N TYR A 388 -27.63 -23.97 8.11
CA TYR A 388 -27.72 -25.01 9.13
C TYR A 388 -28.57 -26.18 8.63
N PRO A 389 -28.30 -27.41 9.10
CA PRO A 389 -29.17 -28.54 8.81
C PRO A 389 -30.50 -28.42 9.57
N ASN A 390 -31.61 -28.75 8.93
CA ASN A 390 -32.94 -28.89 9.53
C ASN A 390 -33.66 -30.14 8.99
N GLU A 391 -34.86 -30.42 9.53
CA GLU A 391 -35.66 -31.61 9.16
C GLU A 391 -36.11 -31.64 7.69
N HIS A 392 -35.99 -30.52 6.97
CA HIS A 392 -36.36 -30.34 5.57
C HIS A 392 -35.15 -30.08 4.67
N GLY A 393 -33.93 -30.38 5.13
CA GLY A 393 -32.68 -30.16 4.39
C GLY A 393 -31.84 -29.05 5.01
N THR A 394 -31.50 -28.02 4.22
CA THR A 394 -30.73 -26.85 4.69
C THR A 394 -31.66 -25.68 5.00
N GLY A 395 -31.59 -25.14 6.21
CA GLY A 395 -32.11 -23.82 6.58
C GLY A 395 -31.04 -22.75 6.37
N ILE A 396 -31.47 -21.54 5.99
CA ILE A 396 -30.55 -20.42 5.75
C ILE A 396 -31.08 -19.15 6.39
N GLN A 397 -30.20 -18.44 7.08
CA GLN A 397 -30.51 -17.26 7.87
C GLN A 397 -29.51 -16.14 7.59
N LEU A 398 -29.99 -14.91 7.68
CA LEU A 398 -29.16 -13.75 7.97
C LEU A 398 -29.14 -13.49 9.46
N LEU A 399 -27.95 -13.26 10.01
CA LEU A 399 -27.72 -13.01 11.42
C LEU A 399 -27.09 -11.64 11.60
N THR A 400 -27.55 -10.87 12.59
CA THR A 400 -26.73 -9.80 13.18
C THR A 400 -26.05 -10.34 14.42
N VAL A 401 -24.77 -10.05 14.57
CA VAL A 401 -23.90 -10.69 15.57
C VAL A 401 -23.00 -9.65 16.17
N ASN A 402 -22.89 -9.61 17.50
CA ASN A 402 -21.97 -8.69 18.16
C ASN A 402 -20.54 -9.24 18.25
N LYS A 403 -19.59 -8.39 18.68
CA LYS A 403 -18.18 -8.76 18.96
C LYS A 403 -17.99 -10.04 19.79
N ALA A 404 -18.91 -10.37 20.71
CA ALA A 404 -18.80 -11.55 21.55
C ALA A 404 -19.29 -12.86 20.86
N GLY A 405 -19.75 -12.76 19.61
CA GLY A 405 -20.38 -13.85 18.86
C GLY A 405 -21.82 -14.13 19.27
N LYS A 406 -22.45 -13.23 20.04
CA LYS A 406 -23.87 -13.35 20.39
C LYS A 406 -24.71 -12.90 19.20
N VAL A 407 -25.63 -13.75 18.79
CA VAL A 407 -26.66 -13.43 17.79
C VAL A 407 -27.69 -12.47 18.41
N LEU A 408 -27.98 -11.38 17.71
CA LEU A 408 -28.86 -10.30 18.17
C LEU A 408 -30.18 -10.26 17.40
N GLY A 409 -30.14 -10.52 16.10
CA GLY A 409 -31.30 -10.58 15.23
C GLY A 409 -31.10 -11.61 14.13
N VAL A 410 -32.22 -12.17 13.65
CA VAL A 410 -32.23 -13.24 12.66
C VAL A 410 -33.36 -13.01 11.67
N LEU A 411 -33.08 -13.29 10.40
CA LEU A 411 -34.07 -13.33 9.33
C LEU A 411 -33.92 -14.67 8.60
N ASP A 412 -34.97 -15.48 8.58
CA ASP A 412 -35.02 -16.70 7.79
C ASP A 412 -35.18 -16.34 6.32
N LEU A 413 -34.28 -16.81 5.46
CA LEU A 413 -34.24 -16.41 4.05
C LEU A 413 -35.28 -17.11 3.18
N LYS A 414 -35.85 -18.25 3.62
CA LYS A 414 -36.92 -18.93 2.85
C LYS A 414 -38.27 -18.26 3.06
N SER A 415 -38.61 -18.01 4.32
CA SER A 415 -39.88 -17.40 4.73
C SER A 415 -39.85 -15.88 4.68
N LEU A 416 -38.65 -15.28 4.76
CA LEU A 416 -38.43 -13.84 4.88
C LEU A 416 -39.14 -13.26 6.12
N GLN A 417 -39.11 -14.04 7.21
CA GLN A 417 -39.67 -13.70 8.52
C GLN A 417 -38.61 -13.88 9.61
N ALA A 418 -38.74 -13.14 10.70
CA ALA A 418 -37.94 -13.38 11.90
C ALA A 418 -38.39 -14.72 12.53
N PRO A 419 -37.48 -15.68 12.75
CA PRO A 419 -37.84 -16.93 13.40
C PRO A 419 -38.19 -16.70 14.86
N THR A 420 -38.83 -17.69 15.49
CA THR A 420 -39.16 -17.59 16.92
C THR A 420 -37.89 -17.62 17.76
N SER A 421 -37.92 -17.04 18.96
CA SER A 421 -36.73 -16.93 19.82
C SER A 421 -36.11 -18.27 20.24
N ALA A 422 -36.88 -19.37 20.14
CA ALA A 422 -36.42 -20.72 20.44
C ALA A 422 -35.44 -21.28 19.38
N ASP A 423 -35.45 -20.71 18.17
CA ASP A 423 -34.70 -21.23 17.00
C ASP A 423 -33.38 -20.48 16.77
N LEU A 424 -33.03 -19.54 17.64
CA LEU A 424 -31.84 -18.70 17.50
C LEU A 424 -30.58 -19.46 17.93
N PRO A 425 -29.55 -19.59 17.07
CA PRO A 425 -28.25 -20.07 17.52
C PRO A 425 -27.71 -19.13 18.60
N GLN A 426 -27.49 -19.63 19.82
CA GLN A 426 -27.14 -18.78 20.96
C GLN A 426 -25.76 -18.12 20.84
N LYS A 427 -24.86 -18.77 20.09
CA LYS A 427 -23.52 -18.26 19.84
C LYS A 427 -22.99 -18.84 18.54
N ILE A 428 -22.35 -18.00 17.74
CA ILE A 428 -21.62 -18.42 16.56
C ILE A 428 -20.15 -18.00 16.70
N SER A 429 -19.26 -18.68 15.97
CA SER A 429 -17.89 -18.21 15.83
C SER A 429 -17.92 -16.90 15.06
N ALA A 430 -17.75 -15.79 15.76
CA ALA A 430 -17.63 -14.50 15.10
C ALA A 430 -16.27 -14.45 14.39
N PRO A 431 -16.20 -13.97 13.13
CA PRO A 431 -14.95 -13.42 12.63
C PRO A 431 -14.47 -12.33 13.60
N ALA A 432 -13.18 -12.02 13.59
CA ALA A 432 -12.67 -10.91 14.38
C ALA A 432 -13.37 -9.61 13.93
N ILE A 433 -14.41 -9.19 14.67
CA ILE A 433 -15.03 -7.88 14.54
C ILE A 433 -14.05 -6.91 15.20
N ASP A 434 -13.12 -6.39 14.41
CA ASP A 434 -12.25 -5.33 14.86
C ASP A 434 -13.04 -4.01 14.82
N ALA A 435 -13.31 -3.45 15.98
CA ALA A 435 -13.97 -2.16 16.08
C ALA A 435 -12.96 -1.10 15.64
N SER A 436 -12.91 -0.81 14.34
CA SER A 436 -12.09 0.30 13.85
C SER A 436 -12.60 1.60 14.47
N ILE A 437 -11.76 2.29 15.26
CA ILE A 437 -12.07 3.54 15.96
C ILE A 437 -12.52 4.70 15.05
N TRP A 438 -12.50 4.48 13.74
CA TRP A 438 -12.69 5.46 12.69
C TRP A 438 -14.12 5.54 12.20
N LYS A 439 -14.92 4.48 12.33
CA LYS A 439 -16.21 4.35 11.67
C LYS A 439 -17.32 4.29 12.70
N ASN A 440 -18.20 5.28 12.64
CA ASN A 440 -19.37 5.37 13.49
C ASN A 440 -20.65 5.33 12.65
N LEU A 441 -21.39 4.24 12.72
CA LEU A 441 -22.74 4.16 12.20
C LEU A 441 -23.72 4.91 13.12
N LYS A 442 -24.34 5.97 12.59
CA LYS A 442 -25.37 6.75 13.30
C LYS A 442 -26.71 6.77 12.61
N GLY A 443 -26.72 6.49 11.30
CA GLY A 443 -27.90 6.45 10.46
C GLY A 443 -28.69 5.16 10.54
N PRO A 444 -29.86 5.11 9.86
CA PRO A 444 -30.58 3.86 9.64
C PRO A 444 -29.76 2.91 8.77
N VAL A 445 -29.90 1.61 9.03
CA VAL A 445 -29.39 0.54 8.16
C VAL A 445 -30.57 -0.16 7.50
N ARG A 446 -30.51 -0.27 6.18
CA ARG A 446 -31.54 -0.92 5.36
C ARG A 446 -30.94 -2.13 4.66
N LEU A 447 -31.61 -3.27 4.76
CA LEU A 447 -31.32 -4.49 4.03
C LEU A 447 -32.40 -4.68 2.96
N VAL A 448 -32.01 -4.78 1.70
CA VAL A 448 -32.91 -5.02 0.58
C VAL A 448 -32.62 -6.40 0.00
N LEU A 449 -33.60 -7.29 0.04
CA LEU A 449 -33.53 -8.62 -0.55
C LEU A 449 -34.50 -8.66 -1.73
N ASN A 450 -33.96 -8.57 -2.95
CA ASN A 450 -34.73 -8.36 -4.18
C ASN A 450 -35.65 -7.12 -4.07
N ASP A 451 -36.95 -7.31 -3.88
CA ASP A 451 -37.97 -6.26 -3.78
C ASP A 451 -38.45 -5.99 -2.34
N LYS A 452 -37.92 -6.71 -1.35
CA LYS A 452 -38.29 -6.56 0.07
C LYS A 452 -37.25 -5.77 0.85
N THR A 453 -37.73 -4.85 1.68
CA THR A 453 -36.87 -4.01 2.52
C THR A 453 -37.06 -4.32 4.00
N PHE A 454 -35.95 -4.40 4.72
CA PHE A 454 -35.88 -4.60 6.15
C PHE A 454 -35.03 -3.49 6.78
N ASN A 455 -35.41 -3.05 7.97
CA ASN A 455 -34.60 -2.19 8.81
C ASN A 455 -33.76 -3.05 9.76
N ILE A 456 -32.47 -2.71 9.89
CA ILE A 456 -31.61 -3.23 10.95
C ILE A 456 -31.44 -2.12 11.99
N ALA A 457 -31.83 -2.41 13.23
CA ALA A 457 -31.71 -1.46 14.35
C ALA A 457 -30.40 -1.64 15.12
N ALA A 458 -30.06 -0.66 15.95
CA ALA A 458 -28.82 -0.65 16.75
C ALA A 458 -28.76 -1.74 17.83
N ASP A 459 -29.90 -2.35 18.18
CA ASP A 459 -29.96 -3.53 19.04
C ASP A 459 -29.74 -4.86 18.27
N GLY A 460 -29.57 -4.77 16.95
CA GLY A 460 -29.37 -5.88 16.03
C GLY A 460 -30.66 -6.45 15.44
N SER A 461 -31.85 -6.03 15.88
CA SER A 461 -33.10 -6.56 15.34
C SER A 461 -33.24 -6.27 13.83
N ILE A 462 -33.78 -7.25 13.08
CA ILE A 462 -34.10 -7.15 11.66
C ILE A 462 -35.61 -7.17 11.52
N MET A 463 -36.20 -6.10 10.99
CA MET A 463 -37.67 -5.94 10.91
C MET A 463 -38.10 -5.53 9.50
N PRO A 464 -39.20 -6.06 8.95
CA PRO A 464 -39.77 -5.55 7.71
C PRO A 464 -40.05 -4.04 7.81
N GLN A 465 -39.79 -3.30 6.73
CA GLN A 465 -40.10 -1.87 6.66
C GLN A 465 -41.58 -1.61 6.44
#